data_AF-A0A3D1MES7-F1
#
_entry.id   AF-A0A3D1MES7-F1
#
_cell.length_a   1.000
_cell.length_b   1.000
_cell.length_c   1.000
_cell.angle_alpha   90.00
_cell.angle_beta   90.00
_cell.angle_gamma   90.00
#
_symmetry.space_group_name_H-M   'P 1'
#
loop_
_entity.id
_entity.type
_entity.pdbx_description
1 polymer ?
#
loop_
_entity_poly.entity_id
_entity_poly.type
_entity_poly.pdbx_seq_one_letter_code
_entity_poly.pdbx_strand_id
1 'polypeptide(L)'
;MLLSLTAFAQQQDSSQTNVEHLIEEDTPSLSLDSIVEQHVVYDPNTDTYTIEQRIDGRLIAPPVIMTQEEYRRYRDIVDFQEYIRNRERTRLIIEGADPDLLAGPVQSIKNDRLQRILGSIDIRPSGNLELTLGGNVQRFDNPNLPQRAQVQGGPDFDMNINMNVTGKIGDYLQMSLRYNNQTGFSFDNQVNLQYNGKEDNILRQLEIGNTSFETPTQLITGAQSLFGVKAQLQFGRLTMTNVVSQQRSQKQSIVVEDGAQVQNFEIRADQYEADRHFFLSDFFRNNYERALSQMPNILSQATVEELEVWITNRNNATQNVRDVVAFMDMGEISPYSSDIQAIGNNTVPDNGANDLYSRLTVNVD
;
A
#
# COMPACT_ATOMS: atom_id res chain seq x y z
N MET A 1 -48.14 13.10 -24.47
CA MET A 1 -48.76 11.76 -24.46
C MET A 1 -47.75 10.80 -23.85
N LEU A 2 -48.02 10.42 -22.59
CA LEU A 2 -47.60 9.22 -21.84
C LEU A 2 -46.11 8.81 -21.76
N LEU A 3 -45.56 8.99 -20.54
CA LEU A 3 -44.64 8.06 -19.88
C LEU A 3 -45.33 6.71 -19.63
N SER A 4 -44.57 5.59 -19.63
CA SER A 4 -44.76 4.47 -18.69
C SER A 4 -43.64 3.41 -18.78
N LEU A 5 -43.02 3.08 -17.64
CA LEU A 5 -42.94 1.74 -17.01
C LEU A 5 -42.04 1.87 -15.76
N THR A 6 -42.63 2.10 -14.58
CA THR A 6 -42.93 1.11 -13.51
C THR A 6 -41.69 0.51 -12.84
N ALA A 7 -41.34 1.08 -11.68
CA ALA A 7 -40.60 0.42 -10.61
C ALA A 7 -41.62 -0.13 -9.59
N PHE A 8 -41.39 -1.36 -9.11
CA PHE A 8 -42.11 -1.92 -7.95
C PHE A 8 -41.33 -1.59 -6.66
N ALA A 9 -42.07 -1.10 -5.68
CA ALA A 9 -41.60 -0.71 -4.36
C ALA A 9 -41.62 -1.89 -3.38
N GLN A 10 -40.69 -1.89 -2.41
CA GLN A 10 -41.00 -2.33 -1.06
C GLN A 10 -40.24 -1.49 -0.04
N GLN A 11 -40.95 -1.22 1.05
CA GLN A 11 -40.90 -0.06 1.92
C GLN A 11 -40.11 -0.37 3.20
N GLN A 12 -39.28 0.55 3.67
CA GLN A 12 -38.86 0.58 5.06
C GLN A 12 -39.06 1.98 5.63
N ASP A 13 -39.85 1.99 6.69
CA ASP A 13 -40.50 3.12 7.34
C ASP A 13 -39.47 4.03 8.05
N SER A 14 -39.53 5.34 7.79
CA SER A 14 -38.80 6.34 8.55
C SER A 14 -39.80 7.37 9.08
N SER A 15 -40.17 7.23 10.35
CA SER A 15 -40.91 8.25 11.09
C SER A 15 -40.05 9.50 11.25
N GLN A 16 -40.27 10.48 10.38
CA GLN A 16 -39.79 11.84 10.59
C GLN A 16 -40.62 12.51 11.68
N THR A 17 -39.98 12.87 12.79
CA THR A 17 -40.55 13.85 13.72
C THR A 17 -39.82 15.16 13.49
N ASN A 18 -40.53 16.11 12.87
CA ASN A 18 -40.09 17.50 12.76
C ASN A 18 -40.10 18.10 14.17
N VAL A 19 -38.94 18.58 14.61
CA VAL A 19 -38.86 19.58 15.67
C VAL A 19 -38.15 20.78 15.06
N GLU A 20 -38.95 21.77 14.66
CA GLU A 20 -38.46 23.12 14.44
C GLU A 20 -37.85 23.60 15.76
N HIS A 21 -36.56 23.91 15.78
CA HIS A 21 -35.98 24.72 16.84
C HIS A 21 -35.33 25.94 16.18
N LEU A 22 -35.82 27.12 16.58
CA LEU A 22 -35.32 28.42 16.18
C LEU A 22 -33.81 28.48 16.44
N ILE A 23 -33.04 28.75 15.40
CA ILE A 23 -31.66 29.19 15.54
C ILE A 23 -31.72 30.65 15.99
N GLU A 24 -31.50 30.88 17.28
CA GLU A 24 -31.10 32.20 17.76
C GLU A 24 -29.64 32.40 17.31
N GLU A 25 -29.40 33.40 16.46
CA GLU A 25 -28.05 33.82 16.09
C GLU A 25 -27.32 34.28 17.36
N ASP A 26 -26.40 33.44 17.85
CA ASP A 26 -25.51 33.81 18.94
C ASP A 26 -24.47 34.80 18.38
N THR A 27 -24.69 36.08 18.63
CA THR A 27 -23.71 37.14 18.36
C THR A 27 -22.36 36.78 18.98
N PRO A 28 -21.22 37.06 18.34
CA PRO A 28 -19.91 36.73 18.87
C PRO A 28 -19.67 37.52 20.16
N SER A 29 -19.89 36.87 21.30
CA SER A 29 -19.53 37.43 22.60
C SER A 29 -18.00 37.39 22.72
N LEU A 30 -17.40 38.54 23.00
CA LEU A 30 -15.99 38.64 23.39
C LEU A 30 -15.78 37.76 24.64
N SER A 31 -15.15 36.59 24.47
CA SER A 31 -14.86 35.71 25.60
C SER A 31 -13.80 36.36 26.50
N LEU A 32 -14.20 36.75 27.71
CA LEU A 32 -13.30 37.28 28.76
C LEU A 32 -12.37 36.21 29.36
N ASP A 33 -12.47 34.95 28.92
CA ASP A 33 -11.74 33.78 29.42
C ASP A 33 -10.21 33.92 29.38
N SER A 34 -9.64 34.84 28.61
CA SER A 34 -8.18 35.02 28.51
C SER A 34 -7.57 35.97 29.55
N ILE A 35 -8.39 36.70 30.32
CA ILE A 35 -7.93 37.75 31.25
C ILE A 35 -8.26 37.41 32.72
N VAL A 36 -9.16 36.45 32.96
CA VAL A 36 -9.58 36.06 34.32
C VAL A 36 -8.69 34.94 34.84
N GLU A 37 -7.94 35.22 35.91
CA GLU A 37 -7.15 34.22 36.63
C GLU A 37 -8.00 33.57 37.73
N GLN A 38 -8.07 32.23 37.72
CA GLN A 38 -8.73 31.45 38.76
C GLN A 38 -7.70 30.96 39.77
N HIS A 39 -7.86 31.35 41.04
CA HIS A 39 -7.03 30.91 42.15
C HIS A 39 -7.84 29.99 43.07
N VAL A 40 -7.31 28.81 43.38
CA VAL A 40 -7.98 27.82 44.22
C VAL A 40 -7.15 27.56 45.48
N VAL A 41 -7.77 27.73 46.64
CA VAL A 41 -7.15 27.50 47.95
C VAL A 41 -7.88 26.37 48.67
N TYR A 42 -7.14 25.37 49.14
CA TYR A 42 -7.69 24.26 49.93
C TYR A 42 -7.46 24.53 51.43
N ASP A 43 -8.52 24.43 52.24
CA ASP A 43 -8.46 24.49 53.69
C ASP A 43 -8.57 23.08 54.32
N PRO A 44 -7.49 22.54 54.91
CA PRO A 44 -7.48 21.19 55.47
C PRO A 44 -8.28 21.04 56.78
N ASN A 45 -8.66 22.13 57.45
CA ASN A 45 -9.40 22.04 58.71
C ASN A 45 -10.90 21.88 58.48
N THR A 46 -11.40 22.48 57.39
CA THR A 46 -12.81 22.49 57.00
C THR A 46 -13.11 21.57 55.82
N ASP A 47 -12.07 21.01 55.18
CA ASP A 47 -12.13 20.18 53.97
C ASP A 47 -12.89 20.85 52.81
N THR A 48 -12.65 22.15 52.65
CA THR A 48 -13.29 22.98 51.62
C THR A 48 -12.28 23.61 50.68
N TYR A 49 -12.74 23.88 49.44
CA TYR A 49 -12.01 24.57 48.40
C TYR A 49 -12.63 25.95 48.21
N THR A 50 -11.81 26.99 48.30
CA THR A 50 -12.20 28.37 47.98
C THR A 50 -11.71 28.74 46.60
N ILE A 51 -12.64 29.07 45.71
CA ILE A 51 -12.37 29.51 44.34
C ILE A 51 -12.49 31.03 44.29
N GLU A 52 -11.42 31.68 43.86
CA GLU A 52 -11.35 33.12 43.65
C GLU A 52 -11.10 33.43 42.17
N GLN A 53 -11.88 34.37 41.62
CA GLN A 53 -11.66 34.89 40.28
C GLN A 53 -11.05 36.28 40.39
N ARG A 54 -9.89 36.48 39.74
CA ARG A 54 -9.13 37.72 39.80
C ARG A 54 -8.82 38.24 38.39
N ILE A 55 -8.82 39.56 38.22
CA ILE A 55 -8.25 40.26 37.07
C ILE A 55 -7.22 41.25 37.62
N ASP A 56 -5.97 41.19 37.15
CA ASP A 56 -4.85 42.01 37.63
C ASP A 56 -4.76 42.06 39.17
N GLY A 57 -4.94 40.89 39.81
CA GLY A 57 -4.88 40.73 41.27
C GLY A 57 -6.09 41.26 42.05
N ARG A 58 -7.13 41.81 41.39
CA ARG A 58 -8.38 42.23 42.04
C ARG A 58 -9.47 41.17 41.88
N LEU A 59 -10.13 40.83 42.98
CA LEU A 59 -11.31 39.96 42.99
C LEU A 59 -12.42 40.59 42.14
N ILE A 60 -12.90 39.85 41.16
CA ILE A 60 -14.01 40.28 40.29
C ILE A 60 -15.37 39.75 40.75
N ALA A 61 -15.36 38.75 41.62
CA ALA A 61 -16.55 38.14 42.21
C ALA A 61 -16.26 37.67 43.65
N PRO A 62 -17.29 37.53 44.50
CA PRO A 62 -17.14 36.91 45.82
C PRO A 62 -16.55 35.50 45.71
N PRO A 63 -15.65 35.08 46.61
CA PRO A 63 -15.10 33.73 46.62
C PRO A 63 -16.21 32.68 46.80
N VAL A 64 -16.15 31.60 46.03
CA VAL A 64 -17.07 30.48 46.14
C VAL A 64 -16.40 29.37 46.93
N ILE A 65 -17.01 28.99 48.05
CA ILE A 65 -16.52 27.90 48.91
C ILE A 65 -17.31 26.64 48.55
N MET A 66 -16.59 25.57 48.22
CA MET A 66 -17.16 24.28 47.84
C MET A 66 -16.61 23.20 48.77
N THR A 67 -17.43 22.22 49.12
CA THR A 67 -16.94 20.96 49.70
C THR A 67 -16.08 20.21 48.69
N GLN A 68 -15.28 19.23 49.14
CA GLN A 68 -14.49 18.40 48.22
C GLN A 68 -15.34 17.74 47.13
N GLU A 69 -16.54 17.26 47.46
CA GLU A 69 -17.42 16.61 46.49
C GLU A 69 -17.96 17.59 45.45
N GLU A 70 -18.37 18.79 45.88
CA GLU A 70 -18.82 19.85 44.98
C GLU A 70 -17.70 20.36 44.08
N TYR A 71 -16.48 20.51 44.61
CA TYR A 71 -15.32 20.91 43.83
C TYR A 71 -14.97 19.89 42.75
N ARG A 72 -15.05 18.59 43.06
CA ARG A 72 -14.85 17.52 42.07
C ARG A 72 -15.87 17.60 40.94
N ARG A 73 -17.18 17.69 41.27
CA ARG A 73 -18.23 17.83 40.25
C ARG A 73 -18.05 19.09 39.40
N TYR A 74 -17.67 20.20 40.03
CA TYR A 74 -17.37 21.44 39.31
C TYR A 74 -16.21 21.26 38.32
N ARG A 75 -15.10 20.62 38.75
CA ARG A 75 -13.97 20.31 37.86
C ARG A 75 -14.36 19.38 36.72
N ASP A 76 -15.15 18.34 36.98
CA ASP A 76 -15.61 17.42 35.94
C ASP A 76 -16.38 18.15 34.83
N ILE A 77 -17.25 19.10 35.20
CA ILE A 77 -18.00 19.92 34.24
C ILE A 77 -17.07 20.84 33.45
N VAL A 78 -16.14 21.53 34.12
CA VAL A 78 -15.18 22.43 33.48
C VAL A 78 -14.27 21.67 32.51
N ASP A 79 -13.71 20.55 32.94
CA ASP A 79 -12.81 19.72 32.15
C ASP A 79 -13.54 19.11 30.94
N PHE A 80 -14.81 18.70 31.10
CA PHE A 80 -15.65 18.25 30.00
C PHE A 80 -15.94 19.35 28.98
N GLN A 81 -16.26 20.56 29.43
CA GLN A 81 -16.48 21.71 28.54
C GLN A 81 -15.20 22.12 27.79
N GLU A 82 -14.04 22.07 28.46
CA GLU A 82 -12.75 22.32 27.83
C GLU A 82 -12.43 21.24 26.78
N TYR A 83 -12.69 19.96 27.10
CA TYR A 83 -12.56 18.86 26.15
C TYR A 83 -13.43 19.06 24.90
N ILE A 84 -14.71 19.42 25.05
CA ILE A 84 -15.60 19.69 23.91
C ILE A 84 -15.08 20.89 23.10
N ARG A 85 -14.70 22.01 23.74
CA ARG A 85 -14.13 23.17 23.04
C ARG A 85 -12.85 22.82 22.27
N ASN A 86 -11.97 22.03 22.86
CA ASN A 86 -10.74 21.58 22.21
C ASN A 86 -11.03 20.60 21.06
N ARG A 87 -12.03 19.73 21.21
CA ARG A 87 -12.51 18.83 20.15
C ARG A 87 -13.08 19.61 18.98
N GLU A 88 -13.88 20.65 19.20
CA GLU A 88 -14.43 21.48 18.12
C GLU A 88 -13.36 22.31 17.41
N ARG A 89 -12.40 22.88 18.16
CA ARG A 89 -11.22 23.51 17.55
C ARG A 89 -10.43 22.53 16.70
N THR A 90 -10.25 21.30 17.19
CA THR A 90 -9.54 20.25 16.45
C THR A 90 -10.32 19.81 15.22
N ARG A 91 -11.65 19.70 15.30
CA ARG A 91 -12.51 19.39 14.14
C ARG A 91 -12.42 20.49 13.08
N LEU A 92 -12.48 21.76 13.46
CA LEU A 92 -12.36 22.89 12.53
C LEU A 92 -10.99 22.92 11.81
N ILE A 93 -9.91 22.53 12.51
CA ILE A 93 -8.57 22.36 11.92
C ILE A 93 -8.54 21.21 10.91
N ILE A 94 -9.27 20.12 11.16
CA ILE A 94 -9.32 18.94 10.29
C ILE A 94 -10.27 19.16 9.08
N GLU A 95 -11.37 19.90 9.26
CA GLU A 95 -12.39 20.14 8.22
C GLU A 95 -12.10 21.35 7.30
N GLY A 96 -10.92 21.96 7.40
CA GLY A 96 -10.43 22.93 6.40
C GLY A 96 -11.02 24.33 6.48
N ALA A 97 -11.61 24.73 7.61
CA ALA A 97 -12.02 26.11 7.85
C ALA A 97 -10.83 26.91 8.41
N ASP A 98 -10.20 27.67 7.53
CA ASP A 98 -9.15 28.67 7.76
C ASP A 98 -7.67 28.17 7.66
N PRO A 99 -6.97 28.46 6.55
CA PRO A 99 -5.56 28.07 6.37
C PRO A 99 -4.59 28.73 7.36
N ASP A 100 -4.98 29.80 8.07
CA ASP A 100 -4.16 30.41 9.13
C ASP A 100 -4.16 29.58 10.43
N LEU A 101 -5.09 28.64 10.61
CA LEU A 101 -5.14 27.71 11.75
C LEU A 101 -4.34 26.42 11.51
N LEU A 102 -3.95 26.13 10.27
CA LEU A 102 -2.98 25.08 9.93
C LEU A 102 -1.54 25.46 10.31
N ALA A 103 -1.31 26.72 10.69
CA ALA A 103 -0.17 27.12 11.50
C ALA A 103 -0.35 26.68 12.97
N GLY A 104 -0.62 25.39 13.20
CA GLY A 104 -0.23 24.73 14.45
C GLY A 104 1.23 25.10 14.72
N PRO A 105 1.64 25.27 15.98
CA PRO A 105 2.79 26.08 16.33
C PRO A 105 3.99 25.71 15.46
N VAL A 106 4.25 26.56 14.45
CA VAL A 106 5.60 27.04 14.21
C VAL A 106 5.89 27.91 15.42
N GLN A 107 5.93 27.29 16.60
CA GLN A 107 6.85 27.67 17.63
C GLN A 107 8.18 27.54 16.89
N SER A 108 8.60 28.66 16.29
CA SER A 108 10.00 29.02 16.29
C SER A 108 10.43 28.62 17.69
N ILE A 109 11.12 27.49 17.82
CA ILE A 109 11.66 27.07 19.09
C ILE A 109 12.60 28.22 19.41
N LYS A 110 12.12 29.15 20.25
CA LYS A 110 12.87 30.31 20.75
C LYS A 110 13.86 29.78 21.77
N ASN A 111 14.70 28.85 21.32
CA ASN A 111 15.93 28.53 22.01
C ASN A 111 16.89 29.66 21.64
N ASP A 112 16.93 30.68 22.49
CA ASP A 112 17.81 31.85 22.39
C ASP A 112 19.29 31.46 22.17
N ARG A 113 19.69 30.25 22.58
CA ARG A 113 21.04 29.72 22.36
C ARG A 113 21.30 29.21 20.94
N LEU A 114 20.29 28.62 20.30
CA LEU A 114 20.38 28.12 18.92
C LEU A 114 20.18 29.24 17.91
N GLN A 115 19.23 30.15 18.14
CA GLN A 115 18.99 31.29 17.25
C GLN A 115 20.18 32.27 17.19
N ARG A 116 20.90 32.46 18.30
CA ARG A 116 22.11 33.31 18.35
C ARG A 116 23.28 32.79 17.51
N ILE A 117 23.34 31.49 17.23
CA ILE A 117 24.44 30.86 16.47
C ILE A 117 23.99 30.48 15.05
N LEU A 118 22.71 30.14 14.85
CA LEU A 118 22.21 29.51 13.63
C LEU A 118 21.20 30.37 12.83
N GLY A 119 20.72 31.50 13.36
CA GLY A 119 19.85 32.42 12.61
C GLY A 119 18.37 32.03 12.57
N SER A 120 17.62 32.63 11.64
CA SER A 120 16.16 32.43 11.46
C SER A 120 15.82 31.02 10.99
N ILE A 121 14.73 30.48 11.50
CA ILE A 121 14.20 29.16 11.14
C ILE A 121 13.04 29.36 10.15
N ASP A 122 13.17 28.81 8.94
CA ASP A 122 12.12 28.77 7.92
C ASP A 122 11.80 27.30 7.62
N ILE A 123 10.58 26.85 7.92
CA ILE A 123 10.13 25.47 7.68
C ILE A 123 8.86 25.53 6.84
N ARG A 124 8.88 24.83 5.70
CA ARG A 124 7.81 24.83 4.71
C ARG A 124 7.35 23.39 4.47
N PRO A 125 6.29 22.94 5.18
CA PRO A 125 5.61 21.71 4.85
C PRO A 125 4.68 21.91 3.64
N SER A 126 4.55 20.90 2.80
CA SER A 126 3.60 20.83 1.69
C SER A 126 3.17 19.39 1.45
N GLY A 127 1.99 19.18 0.87
CA GLY A 127 1.47 17.84 0.59
C GLY A 127 0.05 17.66 1.10
N ASN A 128 -0.40 16.40 1.14
CA ASN A 128 -1.72 16.01 1.58
C ASN A 128 -1.62 14.92 2.67
N LEU A 129 -2.53 15.04 3.63
CA LEU A 129 -2.79 14.05 4.66
C LEU A 129 -4.26 13.69 4.57
N GLU A 130 -4.55 12.44 4.30
CA GLU A 130 -5.90 11.89 4.31
C GLU A 130 -5.95 10.79 5.37
N LEU A 131 -6.97 10.85 6.22
CA LEU A 131 -7.19 9.92 7.30
C LEU A 131 -8.62 9.40 7.20
N THR A 132 -8.77 8.11 6.94
CA THR A 132 -10.07 7.43 6.93
C THR A 132 -10.22 6.60 8.21
N LEU A 133 -11.25 6.93 8.97
CA LEU A 133 -11.65 6.23 10.18
C LEU A 133 -12.97 5.52 9.94
N GLY A 134 -12.98 4.21 10.09
CA GLY A 134 -14.15 3.37 9.88
C GLY A 134 -14.21 2.22 10.87
N GLY A 135 -15.25 1.41 10.71
CA GLY A 135 -15.36 0.13 11.39
C GLY A 135 -16.08 -0.84 10.47
N ASN A 136 -15.56 -2.05 10.34
CA ASN A 136 -16.18 -3.09 9.54
C ASN A 136 -16.73 -4.20 10.44
N VAL A 137 -17.89 -4.73 10.08
CA VAL A 137 -18.44 -5.95 10.67
C VAL A 137 -18.93 -6.81 9.53
N GLN A 138 -18.39 -8.02 9.42
CA GLN A 138 -18.76 -9.00 8.43
C GLN A 138 -19.29 -10.25 9.13
N ARG A 139 -20.38 -10.78 8.58
CA ARG A 139 -20.97 -12.04 9.02
C ARG A 139 -20.85 -13.08 7.93
N PHE A 140 -20.36 -14.26 8.28
CA PHE A 140 -20.24 -15.42 7.41
C PHE A 140 -21.29 -16.45 7.79
N ASP A 141 -22.21 -16.74 6.88
CA ASP A 141 -23.22 -17.80 7.05
C ASP A 141 -22.66 -19.17 6.63
N ASN A 142 -21.46 -19.49 7.13
CA ASN A 142 -20.83 -20.79 6.93
C ASN A 142 -21.04 -21.67 8.17
N PRO A 143 -21.89 -22.72 8.10
CA PRO A 143 -22.17 -23.60 9.23
C PRO A 143 -20.94 -24.42 9.67
N ASN A 144 -19.91 -24.53 8.83
CA ASN A 144 -18.66 -25.20 9.20
C ASN A 144 -17.75 -24.33 10.09
N LEU A 145 -18.04 -23.03 10.23
CA LEU A 145 -17.33 -22.14 11.15
C LEU A 145 -18.02 -22.11 12.53
N PRO A 146 -17.27 -22.16 13.64
CA PRO A 146 -17.81 -21.90 14.97
C PRO A 146 -18.50 -20.53 15.03
N GLN A 147 -19.59 -20.41 15.79
CA GLN A 147 -20.42 -19.20 15.83
C GLN A 147 -19.64 -17.91 16.18
N ARG A 148 -18.60 -18.01 17.02
CA ARG A 148 -17.69 -16.88 17.33
C ARG A 148 -16.83 -16.42 16.15
N ALA A 149 -16.56 -17.30 15.18
CA ALA A 149 -15.79 -17.01 13.98
C ALA A 149 -16.69 -16.64 12.78
N GLN A 150 -18.01 -16.75 12.94
CA GLN A 150 -18.99 -16.32 11.93
C GLN A 150 -19.19 -14.80 11.94
N VAL A 151 -18.78 -14.09 12.99
CA VAL A 151 -18.84 -12.62 13.06
C VAL A 151 -17.43 -12.11 13.29
N GLN A 152 -16.89 -11.37 12.34
CA GLN A 152 -15.59 -10.72 12.44
C GLN A 152 -15.77 -9.23 12.17
N GLY A 153 -15.11 -8.40 12.95
CA GLY A 153 -15.13 -6.97 12.75
C GLY A 153 -14.04 -6.28 13.56
N GLY A 154 -13.79 -5.03 13.25
CA GLY A 154 -12.78 -4.24 13.92
C GLY A 154 -12.81 -2.78 13.50
N PRO A 155 -12.03 -1.93 14.19
CA PRO A 155 -11.72 -0.61 13.68
C PRO A 155 -10.96 -0.73 12.35
N ASP A 156 -11.36 0.08 11.38
CA ASP A 156 -10.68 0.24 10.11
C ASP A 156 -10.02 1.62 10.09
N PHE A 157 -8.71 1.65 9.89
CA PHE A 157 -7.90 2.86 10.01
C PHE A 157 -6.96 2.90 8.82
N ASP A 158 -7.19 3.85 7.92
CA ASP A 158 -6.34 4.07 6.77
C ASP A 158 -5.76 5.49 6.81
N MET A 159 -4.44 5.59 6.68
CA MET A 159 -3.73 6.86 6.60
C MET A 159 -3.04 6.93 5.26
N ASN A 160 -3.32 8.00 4.53
CA ASN A 160 -2.65 8.37 3.30
C ASN A 160 -1.84 9.65 3.56
N ILE A 161 -0.53 9.50 3.69
CA ILE A 161 0.41 10.60 3.92
C ILE A 161 1.25 10.77 2.66
N ASN A 162 1.19 11.95 2.06
CA ASN A 162 2.13 12.40 1.03
C ASN A 162 2.60 13.80 1.39
N MET A 163 3.79 13.89 1.97
CA MET A 163 4.31 15.10 2.57
C MET A 163 5.73 15.39 2.07
N ASN A 164 5.99 16.66 1.79
CA ASN A 164 7.30 17.23 1.52
C ASN A 164 7.54 18.38 2.50
N VAL A 165 8.61 18.30 3.30
CA VAL A 165 9.00 19.37 4.23
C VAL A 165 10.38 19.85 3.84
N THR A 166 10.52 21.14 3.58
CA THR A 166 11.82 21.78 3.39
C THR A 166 12.03 22.81 4.49
N GLY A 167 13.14 22.69 5.22
CA GLY A 167 13.52 23.60 6.28
C GLY A 167 14.90 24.19 6.05
N LYS A 168 15.09 25.45 6.45
CA LYS A 168 16.39 26.11 6.52
C LYS A 168 16.53 26.79 7.87
N ILE A 169 17.69 26.65 8.50
CA ILE A 169 18.05 27.37 9.72
C ILE A 169 19.29 28.20 9.39
N GLY A 170 19.06 29.50 9.19
CA GLY A 170 20.03 30.44 8.64
C GLY A 170 20.65 29.95 7.33
N ASP A 171 21.96 30.15 7.19
CA ASP A 171 22.73 29.72 6.01
C ASP A 171 23.37 28.33 6.19
N TYR A 172 23.36 27.81 7.41
CA TYR A 172 24.18 26.65 7.78
C TYR A 172 23.45 25.33 7.68
N LEU A 173 22.16 25.27 7.99
CA LEU A 173 21.43 24.00 8.07
C LEU A 173 20.26 23.98 7.11
N GLN A 174 20.16 22.91 6.34
CA GLN A 174 19.08 22.65 5.40
C GLN A 174 18.53 21.26 5.68
N MET A 175 17.21 21.12 5.71
CA MET A 175 16.50 19.87 5.94
C MET A 175 15.52 19.66 4.81
N SER A 176 15.45 18.44 4.32
CA SER A 176 14.43 17.98 3.38
C SER A 176 13.89 16.64 3.85
N LEU A 177 12.58 16.54 3.98
CA LEU A 177 11.87 15.30 4.29
C LEU A 177 10.82 15.10 3.20
N ARG A 178 10.90 13.99 2.48
CA ARG A 178 9.84 13.52 1.59
C ARG A 178 9.34 12.19 2.14
N TYR A 179 8.05 12.12 2.39
CA TYR A 179 7.41 10.93 2.94
C TYR A 179 6.12 10.61 2.19
N ASN A 180 6.04 9.40 1.67
CA ASN A 180 4.85 8.83 1.04
C ASN A 180 4.67 7.38 1.51
N ASN A 181 3.52 7.09 2.12
CA ASN A 181 3.20 5.74 2.61
C ASN A 181 2.32 4.91 1.65
N GLN A 182 1.84 5.50 0.55
CA GLN A 182 1.11 4.79 -0.51
C GLN A 182 2.05 4.15 -1.54
N THR A 183 3.28 4.64 -1.65
CA THR A 183 4.27 4.10 -2.57
C THR A 183 4.88 2.83 -1.99
N GLY A 184 4.72 1.70 -2.70
CA GLY A 184 5.38 0.43 -2.34
C GLY A 184 6.91 0.44 -2.48
N PHE A 185 7.48 1.56 -2.92
CA PHE A 185 8.91 1.72 -3.14
C PHE A 185 9.57 2.54 -2.03
N SER A 186 10.69 2.03 -1.50
CA SER A 186 11.44 2.67 -0.43
C SER A 186 12.25 3.91 -0.86
N PHE A 187 12.31 4.22 -2.16
CA PHE A 187 13.03 5.38 -2.70
C PHE A 187 12.27 6.71 -2.56
N ASP A 188 10.95 6.66 -2.38
CA ASP A 188 10.12 7.86 -2.24
C ASP A 188 10.23 8.47 -0.83
N ASN A 189 10.63 7.67 0.15
CA ASN A 189 10.84 8.09 1.54
C ASN A 189 12.29 8.55 1.74
N GLN A 190 12.49 9.87 1.70
CA GLN A 190 13.80 10.49 1.78
C GLN A 190 13.89 11.45 2.96
N VAL A 191 14.97 11.34 3.73
CA VAL A 191 15.31 12.25 4.81
C VAL A 191 16.70 12.77 4.50
N ASN A 192 16.89 14.08 4.43
CA ASN A 192 18.20 14.69 4.27
C ASN A 192 18.34 15.86 5.23
N LEU A 193 19.35 15.80 6.07
CA LEU A 193 19.79 16.92 6.90
C LEU A 193 21.21 17.28 6.49
N GLN A 194 21.38 18.49 5.97
CA GLN A 194 22.64 19.00 5.46
C GLN A 194 23.09 20.21 6.26
N TYR A 195 24.27 20.11 6.86
CA TYR A 195 25.01 21.25 7.36
C TYR A 195 26.04 21.70 6.32
N ASN A 196 26.07 22.99 6.01
CA ASN A 196 27.05 23.64 5.14
C ASN A 196 27.89 24.60 5.99
N GLY A 197 29.19 24.31 6.09
CA GLY A 197 30.16 25.21 6.71
C GLY A 197 30.51 26.38 5.79
N LYS A 198 31.00 27.48 6.37
CA LYS A 198 31.52 28.62 5.61
C LYS A 198 32.90 28.31 5.02
N GLU A 199 33.40 29.24 4.21
CA GLU A 199 34.69 29.08 3.51
C GLU A 199 35.89 28.87 4.45
N ASP A 200 35.81 29.33 5.69
CA ASP A 200 36.89 29.20 6.68
C ASP A 200 36.79 27.91 7.52
N ASN A 201 35.73 27.13 7.38
CA ASN A 201 35.51 25.91 8.16
C ASN A 201 36.25 24.70 7.55
N ILE A 202 36.89 23.90 8.41
CA ILE A 202 37.44 22.60 8.01
C ILE A 202 36.31 21.65 7.60
N LEU A 203 35.22 21.59 8.37
CA LEU A 203 34.02 20.86 8.00
C LEU A 203 33.21 21.67 6.99
N ARG A 204 33.26 21.25 5.72
CA ARG A 204 32.54 21.90 4.61
C ARG A 204 31.11 21.45 4.53
N GLN A 205 30.88 20.15 4.68
CA GLN A 205 29.56 19.58 4.53
C GLN A 205 29.39 18.40 5.48
N LEU A 206 28.24 18.32 6.14
CA LEU A 206 27.80 17.13 6.87
C LEU A 206 26.37 16.82 6.42
N GLU A 207 26.18 15.69 5.75
CA GLU A 207 24.89 15.18 5.33
C GLU A 207 24.51 13.97 6.20
N ILE A 208 23.26 13.93 6.66
CA ILE A 208 22.68 12.82 7.43
C ILE A 208 21.38 12.39 6.76
N GLY A 209 21.24 11.08 6.54
CA GLY A 209 20.09 10.45 5.88
C GLY A 209 20.44 9.97 4.47
N ASN A 210 19.57 10.23 3.51
CA ASN A 210 19.74 9.87 2.11
C ASN A 210 20.85 10.70 1.47
N THR A 211 21.93 10.04 1.07
CA THR A 211 23.11 10.66 0.46
C THR A 211 23.63 9.84 -0.73
N SER A 212 24.54 10.43 -1.50
CA SER A 212 25.30 9.76 -2.55
C SER A 212 26.79 10.03 -2.36
N PHE A 213 27.58 9.04 -2.75
CA PHE A 213 29.03 9.13 -2.79
C PHE A 213 29.50 8.85 -4.21
N GLU A 214 29.92 9.90 -4.90
CA GLU A 214 30.43 9.83 -6.26
C GLU A 214 31.96 9.97 -6.25
N THR A 215 32.61 9.15 -7.07
CA THR A 215 34.07 9.13 -7.25
C THR A 215 34.40 9.53 -8.68
N PRO A 216 35.47 10.30 -8.91
CA PRO A 216 35.86 10.73 -10.25
C PRO A 216 36.50 9.61 -11.10
N THR A 217 36.72 8.42 -10.53
CA THR A 217 37.41 7.30 -11.18
C THR A 217 36.43 6.32 -11.81
N GLN A 218 36.78 5.77 -12.97
CA GLN A 218 35.95 4.75 -13.64
C GLN A 218 36.09 3.35 -13.01
N LEU A 219 37.23 3.05 -12.36
CA LEU A 219 37.51 1.72 -11.79
C LEU A 219 36.76 1.46 -10.48
N ILE A 220 36.71 2.46 -9.60
CA ILE A 220 35.96 2.39 -8.35
C ILE A 220 34.76 3.30 -8.54
N THR A 221 33.62 2.70 -8.88
CA THR A 221 32.37 3.44 -9.02
C THR A 221 31.80 3.76 -7.65
N GLY A 222 31.41 5.02 -7.46
CA GLY A 222 30.70 5.48 -6.29
C GLY A 222 29.44 4.65 -5.95
N ALA A 223 28.90 4.89 -4.76
CA ALA A 223 27.67 4.28 -4.31
C ALA A 223 26.57 5.35 -4.21
N GLN A 224 25.41 5.06 -4.81
CA GLN A 224 24.25 5.93 -4.82
C GLN A 224 23.14 5.33 -3.96
N SER A 225 22.19 6.17 -3.53
CA SER A 225 21.06 5.78 -2.68
C SER A 225 21.53 5.14 -1.36
N LEU A 226 22.39 5.87 -0.66
CA LEU A 226 22.92 5.51 0.64
C LEU A 226 22.06 6.13 1.74
N PHE A 227 21.85 5.41 2.85
CA PHE A 227 21.28 6.00 4.07
C PHE A 227 22.34 5.97 5.16
N GLY A 228 22.80 7.14 5.60
CA GLY A 228 23.89 7.23 6.58
C GLY A 228 24.38 8.64 6.84
N VAL A 229 25.66 8.74 7.18
CA VAL A 229 26.33 10.01 7.47
C VAL A 229 27.48 10.21 6.49
N LYS A 230 27.51 11.37 5.84
CA LYS A 230 28.60 11.81 4.95
C LYS A 230 29.18 13.11 5.48
N ALA A 231 30.50 13.13 5.68
CA ALA A 231 31.23 14.30 6.14
C ALA A 231 32.34 14.66 5.15
N GLN A 232 32.34 15.90 4.68
CA GLN A 232 33.36 16.46 3.81
C GLN A 232 34.22 17.46 4.59
N LEU A 233 35.50 17.14 4.73
CA LEU A 233 36.51 17.96 5.38
C LEU A 233 37.44 18.56 4.31
N GLN A 234 37.84 19.82 4.47
CA GLN A 234 38.79 20.49 3.57
C GLN A 234 39.94 21.10 4.36
N PHE A 235 41.15 20.63 4.08
CA PHE A 235 42.42 21.11 4.65
C PHE A 235 43.22 21.80 3.54
N GLY A 236 42.98 23.10 3.35
CA GLY A 236 43.57 23.85 2.23
C GLY A 236 43.11 23.29 0.89
N ARG A 237 44.02 22.62 0.16
CA ARG A 237 43.74 21.99 -1.15
C ARG A 237 43.35 20.50 -1.04
N LEU A 238 43.47 19.90 0.15
CA LEU A 238 43.09 18.51 0.38
C LEU A 238 41.63 18.43 0.79
N THR A 239 40.81 17.71 0.02
CA THR A 239 39.41 17.41 0.35
C THR A 239 39.28 15.94 0.73
N MET A 240 38.77 15.67 1.94
CA MET A 240 38.56 14.33 2.46
C MET A 240 37.06 14.12 2.70
N THR A 241 36.45 13.21 1.94
CA THR A 241 35.04 12.85 2.07
C THR A 241 34.93 11.47 2.72
N ASN A 242 34.26 11.39 3.87
CA ASN A 242 34.04 10.15 4.61
C ASN A 242 32.55 9.82 4.59
N VAL A 243 32.21 8.56 4.33
CA VAL A 243 30.82 8.11 4.27
C VAL A 243 30.68 6.81 5.05
N VAL A 244 29.74 6.79 6.00
CA VAL A 244 29.33 5.60 6.74
C VAL A 244 27.84 5.43 6.52
N SER A 245 27.45 4.37 5.80
CA SER A 245 26.07 4.24 5.33
C SER A 245 25.65 2.81 5.05
N GLN A 246 24.36 2.57 5.11
CA GLN A 246 23.72 1.40 4.56
C GLN A 246 23.30 1.67 3.11
N GLN A 247 23.78 0.85 2.18
CA GLN A 247 23.37 0.91 0.78
C GLN A 247 21.95 0.35 0.61
N ARG A 248 21.06 1.12 -0.02
CA ARG A 248 19.67 0.72 -0.29
C ARG A 248 19.39 0.35 -1.75
N SER A 249 20.43 0.31 -2.59
CA SER A 249 20.33 0.04 -4.04
C SER A 249 21.14 -1.19 -4.44
N GLN A 250 20.71 -1.87 -5.51
CA GLN A 250 21.47 -2.92 -6.17
C GLN A 250 21.91 -2.45 -7.55
N LYS A 251 23.19 -2.63 -7.89
CA LYS A 251 23.69 -2.34 -9.23
C LYS A 251 23.26 -3.48 -10.17
N GLN A 252 22.55 -3.14 -11.24
CA GLN A 252 22.27 -4.04 -12.34
C GLN A 252 22.96 -3.53 -13.60
N SER A 253 23.60 -4.43 -14.34
CA SER A 253 24.23 -4.13 -15.62
C SER A 253 23.44 -4.84 -16.71
N ILE A 254 23.05 -4.08 -17.73
CA ILE A 254 22.38 -4.60 -18.92
C ILE A 254 23.36 -4.41 -20.07
N VAL A 255 23.58 -5.47 -20.83
CA VAL A 255 24.33 -5.41 -22.08
C VAL A 255 23.32 -5.22 -23.21
N VAL A 256 23.49 -4.15 -23.98
CA VAL A 256 22.69 -3.84 -25.16
C VAL A 256 23.60 -4.00 -26.36
N GLU A 257 23.26 -4.94 -27.24
CA GLU A 257 24.01 -5.20 -28.48
C GLU A 257 23.08 -4.89 -29.66
N ASP A 258 23.56 -4.12 -30.65
CA ASP A 258 22.81 -3.72 -31.85
C ASP A 258 21.40 -3.13 -31.60
N GLY A 259 21.24 -2.42 -30.48
CA GLY A 259 19.97 -1.76 -30.14
C GLY A 259 18.92 -2.67 -29.50
N ALA A 260 19.26 -3.95 -29.24
CA ALA A 260 18.40 -4.89 -28.51
C ALA A 260 19.02 -5.26 -27.15
N GLN A 261 18.16 -5.44 -26.15
CA GLN A 261 18.58 -6.02 -24.87
C GLN A 261 18.79 -7.53 -25.07
N VAL A 262 20.03 -7.98 -24.96
CA VAL A 262 20.36 -9.41 -25.06
C VAL A 262 20.23 -10.04 -23.67
N GLN A 263 19.34 -11.02 -23.53
CA GLN A 263 19.26 -11.85 -22.33
C GLN A 263 19.79 -13.24 -22.66
N ASN A 264 20.93 -13.60 -22.06
CA ASN A 264 21.46 -14.95 -22.17
C ASN A 264 20.55 -15.92 -21.39
N PHE A 265 20.21 -17.04 -22.01
CA PHE A 265 19.50 -18.15 -21.38
C PHE A 265 20.32 -19.43 -21.52
N GLU A 266 20.20 -20.33 -20.55
CA GLU A 266 20.81 -21.65 -20.56
C GLU A 266 19.69 -22.68 -20.45
N ILE A 267 19.60 -23.59 -21.41
CA ILE A 267 18.71 -24.75 -21.34
C ILE A 267 19.62 -25.97 -21.29
N ARG A 268 19.49 -26.76 -20.23
CA ARG A 268 20.23 -28.02 -20.09
C ARG A 268 19.50 -29.13 -20.82
N ALA A 269 20.24 -30.15 -21.26
CA ALA A 269 19.66 -31.27 -22.02
C ALA A 269 18.63 -32.10 -21.22
N ASP A 270 18.69 -32.05 -19.89
CA ASP A 270 17.72 -32.67 -18.97
C ASP A 270 16.51 -31.77 -18.66
N GLN A 271 16.56 -30.49 -19.01
CA GLN A 271 15.46 -29.53 -18.84
C GLN A 271 14.47 -29.60 -20.01
N TYR A 272 14.00 -30.80 -20.33
CA TYR A 272 12.92 -30.98 -21.30
C TYR A 272 11.57 -30.61 -20.66
N GLU A 273 10.64 -30.14 -21.46
CA GLU A 273 9.28 -29.82 -21.00
C GLU A 273 8.46 -31.10 -20.88
N ALA A 274 8.35 -31.63 -19.66
CA ALA A 274 7.51 -32.80 -19.37
C ALA A 274 6.01 -32.46 -19.50
N ASP A 275 5.22 -33.43 -19.99
CA ASP A 275 3.75 -33.40 -20.05
C ASP A 275 3.13 -32.17 -20.73
N ARG A 276 3.88 -31.55 -21.65
CA ARG A 276 3.45 -30.34 -22.37
C ARG A 276 3.22 -30.57 -23.86
N HIS A 277 4.04 -31.43 -24.47
CA HIS A 277 3.99 -31.73 -25.90
C HIS A 277 3.65 -33.20 -26.11
N PHE A 278 2.59 -33.48 -26.86
CA PHE A 278 2.10 -34.82 -27.09
C PHE A 278 2.02 -35.11 -28.59
N PHE A 279 2.39 -36.34 -28.98
CA PHE A 279 2.06 -36.85 -30.31
C PHE A 279 0.59 -37.24 -30.35
N LEU A 280 -0.05 -37.07 -31.51
CA LEU A 280 -1.47 -37.40 -31.68
C LEU A 280 -1.72 -38.92 -31.74
N SER A 281 -0.73 -39.68 -32.21
CA SER A 281 -0.74 -41.14 -32.29
C SER A 281 0.68 -41.67 -32.49
N ASP A 282 0.87 -42.98 -32.34
CA ASP A 282 2.16 -43.64 -32.55
C ASP A 282 2.63 -43.49 -34.01
N PHE A 283 1.71 -43.37 -34.96
CA PHE A 283 2.05 -43.06 -36.35
C PHE A 283 2.85 -41.75 -36.47
N PHE A 284 2.41 -40.69 -35.79
CA PHE A 284 3.12 -39.41 -35.82
C PHE A 284 4.44 -39.49 -35.06
N ARG A 285 4.47 -40.20 -33.92
CA ARG A 285 5.70 -40.42 -33.15
C ARG A 285 6.78 -41.12 -33.97
N ASN A 286 6.42 -42.20 -34.65
CA ASN A 286 7.36 -43.06 -35.40
C ASN A 286 7.83 -42.43 -36.72
N ASN A 287 7.07 -41.48 -37.27
CA ASN A 287 7.42 -40.79 -38.50
C ASN A 287 8.08 -39.42 -38.29
N TYR A 288 8.13 -38.92 -37.05
CA TYR A 288 8.56 -37.55 -36.75
C TYR A 288 9.97 -37.23 -37.25
N GLU A 289 10.96 -38.06 -36.90
CA GLU A 289 12.37 -37.86 -37.27
C GLU A 289 12.57 -37.96 -38.79
N ARG A 290 11.87 -38.89 -39.45
CA ARG A 290 11.92 -39.05 -40.91
C ARG A 290 11.30 -37.84 -41.62
N ALA A 291 10.14 -37.38 -41.15
CA ALA A 291 9.43 -36.24 -41.71
C ALA A 291 10.26 -34.95 -41.64
N LEU A 292 11.08 -34.81 -40.61
CA LEU A 292 11.92 -33.62 -40.37
C LEU A 292 13.37 -33.76 -40.85
N SER A 293 13.72 -34.86 -41.52
CA SER A 293 15.11 -35.12 -41.95
C SER A 293 15.67 -34.13 -42.98
N GLN A 294 14.79 -33.41 -43.71
CA GLN A 294 15.17 -32.49 -44.79
C GLN A 294 14.66 -31.05 -44.55
N MET A 295 14.72 -30.57 -43.31
CA MET A 295 14.34 -29.18 -42.98
C MET A 295 15.03 -28.17 -43.94
N PRO A 296 14.29 -27.18 -44.49
CA PRO A 296 12.93 -26.77 -44.12
C PRO A 296 11.78 -27.52 -44.83
N ASN A 297 12.06 -28.47 -45.73
CA ASN A 297 11.03 -29.25 -46.41
C ASN A 297 10.56 -30.42 -45.51
N ILE A 298 9.27 -30.43 -45.14
CA ILE A 298 8.67 -31.45 -44.28
C ILE A 298 8.15 -32.60 -45.15
N LEU A 299 8.72 -33.80 -44.97
CA LEU A 299 8.41 -35.01 -45.77
C LEU A 299 7.19 -35.80 -45.24
N SER A 300 6.24 -35.12 -44.59
CA SER A 300 4.98 -35.71 -44.13
C SER A 300 3.88 -35.48 -45.18
N GLN A 301 3.05 -36.50 -45.43
CA GLN A 301 1.87 -36.38 -46.29
C GLN A 301 0.57 -36.20 -45.48
N ALA A 302 0.65 -36.26 -44.15
CA ALA A 302 -0.51 -36.11 -43.27
C ALA A 302 -0.77 -34.63 -42.98
N THR A 303 -2.04 -34.23 -43.09
CA THR A 303 -2.56 -32.90 -42.74
C THR A 303 -3.64 -33.07 -41.69
N VAL A 304 -3.54 -32.35 -40.57
CA VAL A 304 -4.58 -32.32 -39.53
C VAL A 304 -5.54 -31.18 -39.85
N GLU A 305 -6.78 -31.51 -40.22
CA GLU A 305 -7.80 -30.52 -40.57
C GLU A 305 -8.59 -30.04 -39.34
N GLU A 306 -8.88 -30.94 -38.41
CA GLU A 306 -9.62 -30.67 -37.17
C GLU A 306 -8.94 -31.39 -36.00
N LEU A 307 -8.85 -30.70 -34.86
CA LEU A 307 -8.30 -31.24 -33.63
C LEU A 307 -9.15 -30.77 -32.44
N GLU A 308 -9.77 -31.73 -31.76
CA GLU A 308 -10.44 -31.50 -30.49
C GLU A 308 -9.61 -32.08 -29.34
N VAL A 309 -9.39 -31.28 -28.29
CA VAL A 309 -8.65 -31.70 -27.10
C VAL A 309 -9.55 -31.58 -25.88
N TRP A 310 -9.75 -32.70 -25.19
CA TRP A 310 -10.59 -32.77 -24.00
C TRP A 310 -9.71 -32.85 -22.75
N ILE A 311 -9.91 -31.91 -21.80
CA ILE A 311 -9.15 -31.82 -20.54
C ILE A 311 -10.12 -32.00 -19.37
N THR A 312 -9.67 -32.67 -18.31
CA THR A 312 -10.48 -32.84 -17.09
C THR A 312 -10.91 -31.49 -16.51
N ASN A 313 -12.20 -31.31 -16.34
CA ASN A 313 -12.78 -30.10 -15.76
C ASN A 313 -12.61 -30.08 -14.23
N ARG A 314 -11.57 -29.43 -13.74
CA ARG A 314 -11.31 -29.26 -12.28
C ARG A 314 -11.94 -28.00 -11.69
N ASN A 315 -12.35 -27.06 -12.54
CA ASN A 315 -12.80 -25.73 -12.13
C ASN A 315 -14.32 -25.57 -12.20
N ASN A 316 -15.07 -26.66 -12.29
CA ASN A 316 -16.54 -26.68 -12.41
C ASN A 316 -17.05 -25.78 -13.54
N ALA A 317 -16.35 -25.74 -14.68
CA ALA A 317 -16.87 -25.08 -15.87
C ALA A 317 -18.21 -25.70 -16.28
N THR A 318 -19.18 -24.89 -16.72
CA THR A 318 -20.55 -25.34 -17.02
C THR A 318 -20.88 -25.30 -18.51
N GLN A 319 -20.01 -24.72 -19.34
CA GLN A 319 -20.21 -24.58 -20.78
C GLN A 319 -19.25 -25.50 -21.54
N ASN A 320 -19.71 -26.05 -22.68
CA ASN A 320 -18.94 -26.95 -23.55
C ASN A 320 -18.33 -28.17 -22.83
N VAL A 321 -19.02 -28.68 -21.81
CA VAL A 321 -18.63 -29.90 -21.10
C VAL A 321 -19.31 -31.10 -21.74
N ARG A 322 -18.56 -32.18 -21.92
CA ARG A 322 -19.07 -33.47 -22.40
C ARG A 322 -18.46 -34.60 -21.59
N ASP A 323 -19.21 -35.69 -21.48
CA ASP A 323 -18.68 -36.95 -20.99
C ASP A 323 -17.84 -37.59 -22.11
N VAL A 324 -16.59 -37.91 -21.81
CA VAL A 324 -15.64 -38.47 -22.76
C VAL A 324 -14.95 -39.67 -22.12
N VAL A 325 -14.82 -40.75 -22.89
CA VAL A 325 -13.99 -41.90 -22.53
C VAL A 325 -12.90 -42.01 -23.59
N ALA A 326 -11.66 -41.76 -23.19
CA ALA A 326 -10.50 -41.89 -24.06
C ALA A 326 -9.92 -43.31 -23.94
N PHE A 327 -9.57 -43.90 -25.07
CA PHE A 327 -8.92 -45.21 -25.13
C PHE A 327 -7.52 -45.04 -25.74
N MET A 328 -6.53 -45.69 -25.13
CA MET A 328 -5.13 -45.61 -25.56
C MET A 328 -4.91 -46.19 -26.95
N ASP A 329 -5.52 -47.34 -27.24
CA ASP A 329 -5.32 -48.07 -28.50
C ASP A 329 -6.33 -47.66 -29.59
N MET A 330 -7.11 -46.59 -29.42
CA MET A 330 -8.10 -46.18 -30.42
C MET A 330 -7.44 -45.76 -31.73
N GLY A 331 -7.78 -46.45 -32.82
CA GLY A 331 -7.30 -46.13 -34.16
C GLY A 331 -5.81 -46.36 -34.40
N GLU A 332 -5.12 -46.98 -33.46
CA GLU A 332 -3.71 -47.38 -33.61
C GLU A 332 -3.56 -48.62 -34.50
N ILE A 333 -2.58 -48.57 -35.40
CA ILE A 333 -2.29 -49.67 -36.35
C ILE A 333 -1.67 -50.87 -35.62
N SER A 334 -0.87 -50.61 -34.59
CA SER A 334 -0.23 -51.61 -33.75
C SER A 334 -0.67 -51.39 -32.30
N PRO A 335 -1.86 -51.88 -31.91
CA PRO A 335 -2.36 -51.74 -30.54
C PRO A 335 -1.34 -52.26 -29.52
N TYR A 336 -1.22 -51.58 -28.38
CA TYR A 336 -0.38 -52.02 -27.28
C TYR A 336 -1.00 -53.24 -26.56
N SER A 337 -2.33 -53.26 -26.41
CA SER A 337 -3.05 -54.38 -25.82
C SER A 337 -3.10 -55.59 -26.76
N SER A 338 -2.77 -56.78 -26.24
CA SER A 338 -2.92 -58.05 -26.97
C SER A 338 -4.37 -58.44 -27.25
N ASP A 339 -5.31 -57.83 -26.53
CA ASP A 339 -6.74 -58.14 -26.66
C ASP A 339 -7.38 -57.43 -27.86
N ILE A 340 -6.72 -56.42 -28.41
CA ILE A 340 -7.17 -55.63 -29.55
C ILE A 340 -6.43 -56.12 -30.79
N GLN A 341 -7.17 -56.39 -31.85
CA GLN A 341 -6.62 -56.93 -33.09
C GLN A 341 -6.56 -55.84 -34.15
N ALA A 342 -5.39 -55.65 -34.75
CA ALA A 342 -5.25 -54.81 -35.94
C ALA A 342 -6.09 -55.41 -37.08
N ILE A 343 -6.84 -54.56 -37.77
CA ILE A 343 -7.69 -54.95 -38.90
C ILE A 343 -7.03 -54.48 -40.19
N GLY A 344 -6.79 -55.42 -41.11
CA GLY A 344 -6.32 -55.11 -42.46
C GLY A 344 -4.85 -54.67 -42.52
N ASN A 345 -4.49 -53.97 -43.59
CA ASN A 345 -3.13 -53.49 -43.90
C ASN A 345 -3.07 -51.95 -43.86
N ASN A 346 -3.75 -51.32 -42.89
CA ASN A 346 -3.74 -49.87 -42.77
C ASN A 346 -2.33 -49.37 -42.45
N THR A 347 -1.90 -48.29 -43.12
CA THR A 347 -0.60 -47.65 -42.91
C THR A 347 -0.71 -46.28 -42.25
N VAL A 348 -1.94 -45.86 -41.93
CA VAL A 348 -2.27 -44.58 -41.27
C VAL A 348 -3.26 -44.84 -40.13
N PRO A 349 -3.24 -44.02 -39.07
CA PRO A 349 -4.17 -44.15 -37.94
C PRO A 349 -5.59 -43.81 -38.42
N ASP A 350 -6.54 -44.66 -38.06
CA ASP A 350 -7.95 -44.53 -38.39
C ASP A 350 -8.77 -45.40 -37.45
N ASN A 351 -10.03 -45.05 -37.15
CA ASN A 351 -10.91 -45.83 -36.29
C ASN A 351 -11.15 -47.27 -36.81
N GLY A 352 -10.94 -47.52 -38.10
CA GLY A 352 -10.97 -48.86 -38.69
C GLY A 352 -9.63 -49.63 -38.68
N ALA A 353 -8.55 -49.06 -38.15
CA ALA A 353 -7.22 -49.70 -38.14
C ALA A 353 -7.13 -50.89 -37.19
N ASN A 354 -8.02 -50.97 -36.20
CA ASN A 354 -8.14 -52.09 -35.29
C ASN A 354 -9.60 -52.34 -34.91
N ASP A 355 -9.84 -53.42 -34.18
CA ASP A 355 -11.20 -53.85 -33.85
C ASP A 355 -11.83 -53.13 -32.64
N LEU A 356 -11.11 -52.23 -31.96
CA LEU A 356 -11.61 -51.56 -30.75
C LEU A 356 -12.87 -50.74 -31.01
N TYR A 357 -12.86 -49.89 -32.05
CA TYR A 357 -14.01 -49.05 -32.37
C TYR A 357 -15.24 -49.88 -32.71
N SER A 358 -15.05 -50.99 -33.45
CA SER A 358 -16.14 -51.91 -33.80
C SER A 358 -16.72 -52.60 -32.57
N ARG A 359 -15.90 -53.03 -31.61
CA ARG A 359 -16.36 -53.68 -30.37
C ARG A 359 -17.17 -52.72 -29.48
N LEU A 360 -16.82 -51.44 -29.47
CA LEU A 360 -17.52 -50.41 -28.71
C LEU A 360 -18.85 -50.01 -29.34
N THR A 361 -18.95 -50.04 -30.67
CA THR A 361 -20.16 -49.64 -31.40
C THR A 361 -21.15 -50.79 -31.60
N VAL A 362 -20.70 -52.05 -31.58
CA VAL A 362 -21.55 -53.24 -31.74
C VAL A 362 -22.21 -53.69 -30.44
N ASN A 363 -21.60 -53.43 -29.27
CA ASN A 363 -22.21 -53.73 -27.97
C ASN A 363 -23.06 -52.56 -27.48
N VAL A 364 -24.20 -52.33 -28.14
CA VAL A 364 -25.29 -51.49 -27.60
C VAL A 364 -26.40 -52.43 -27.15
N ASP A 365 -26.23 -53.02 -25.96
CA ASP A 365 -27.31 -53.62 -25.16
C ASP A 365 -27.12 -53.25 -23.68
#